data_AF-A0AA88S5K7-F1
#
_entry.id   AF-A0AA88S5K7-F1
#
_cell.length_a   1.000
_cell.length_b   1.000
_cell.length_c   1.000
_cell.angle_alpha   90.00
_cell.angle_beta   90.00
_cell.angle_gamma   90.00
#
_symmetry.space_group_name_H-M   'P 1'
#
loop_
_entity.id
_entity.type
_entity.pdbx_description
1 polymer ?
#
loop_
_entity_poly.entity_id
_entity_poly.type
_entity_poly.pdbx_seq_one_letter_code
_entity_poly.pdbx_strand_id
1 'polypeptide(L)'
;MNTTLVRSYAIQVRYFGAKVYKWSLLQTVPKFQGENLQHNTSAYERVKEMAEKKGCTPSQLALAWVLHQGDDVVPIPGTTKIENFNENVGAASVKLTTEEMAELETIASLIKGERYSGDFLKQSWKFATTPPLSSWKPS
;
A
#
# COMPACT_ATOMS: atom_id res chain seq x y z
N MET A 1 16.45 -6.74 6.69
CA MET A 1 15.30 -5.83 6.85
C MET A 1 14.28 -6.21 5.77
N ASN A 2 13.12 -6.76 6.12
CA ASN A 2 12.17 -7.30 5.13
C ASN A 2 11.38 -6.15 4.49
N THR A 3 11.93 -5.58 3.42
CA THR A 3 11.43 -4.45 2.61
C THR A 3 10.02 -4.65 2.00
N THR A 4 9.39 -5.80 2.24
CA THR A 4 8.09 -6.18 1.70
C THR A 4 6.92 -5.52 2.44
N LEU A 5 7.08 -5.22 3.74
CA LEU A 5 6.04 -4.60 4.57
C LEU A 5 5.83 -3.11 4.22
N VAL A 6 6.93 -2.38 4.03
CA VAL A 6 6.95 -0.93 3.78
C VAL A 6 6.30 -0.54 2.44
N ARG A 7 6.39 -1.39 1.41
CA ARG A 7 5.96 -1.06 0.03
C ARG A 7 4.50 -1.37 -0.30
N SER A 8 3.74 -1.98 0.61
CA SER A 8 2.36 -2.44 0.33
C SER A 8 1.31 -1.69 1.13
N TYR A 9 1.68 -1.13 2.29
CA TYR A 9 0.74 -0.63 3.29
C TYR A 9 0.04 0.66 2.87
N ALA A 10 0.78 1.65 2.34
CA ALA A 10 0.22 2.96 1.98
C ALA A 10 -0.88 2.89 0.89
N ILE A 11 -0.76 1.95 -0.05
CA ILE A 11 -1.79 1.73 -1.08
C ILE A 11 -3.01 1.03 -0.48
N GLN A 12 -2.79 0.06 0.41
CA GLN A 12 -3.85 -0.79 0.97
C GLN A 12 -4.76 -0.05 1.95
N VAL A 13 -4.21 0.83 2.78
CA VAL A 13 -4.97 1.60 3.79
C VAL A 13 -6.08 2.44 3.14
N ARG A 14 -5.89 2.96 1.92
CA ARG A 14 -6.93 3.71 1.20
C ARG A 14 -8.12 2.86 0.73
N TYR A 15 -7.94 1.54 0.57
CA TYR A 15 -8.99 0.64 0.08
C TYR A 15 -9.70 -0.14 1.19
N PHE A 16 -9.17 -0.16 2.41
CA PHE A 16 -9.88 -0.75 3.55
C PHE A 16 -11.10 0.14 3.88
N GLY A 17 -12.30 -0.42 3.67
CA GLY A 17 -13.59 0.29 3.77
C GLY A 17 -14.27 0.61 2.43
N ALA A 18 -13.59 0.43 1.29
CA ALA A 18 -14.20 0.59 -0.03
C ALA A 18 -14.85 -0.71 -0.52
N LYS A 19 -15.97 -0.62 -1.27
CA LYS A 19 -16.56 -1.77 -1.94
C LYS A 19 -15.55 -2.35 -2.93
N VAL A 20 -15.08 -3.57 -2.68
CA VAL A 20 -14.25 -4.31 -3.65
C VAL A 20 -15.16 -4.83 -4.75
N TYR A 21 -15.23 -4.12 -5.88
CA TYR A 21 -16.06 -4.52 -7.01
C TYR A 21 -15.61 -5.86 -7.60
N LYS A 22 -16.55 -6.62 -8.16
CA LYS A 22 -16.32 -7.95 -8.75
C LYS A 22 -15.23 -7.98 -9.82
N TRP A 23 -15.08 -6.88 -10.58
CA TRP A 23 -14.07 -6.74 -11.64
C TRP A 23 -12.70 -6.26 -11.15
N SER A 24 -12.56 -5.94 -9.85
CA SER A 24 -11.32 -5.44 -9.29
C SER A 24 -10.30 -6.57 -9.14
N LEU A 25 -9.05 -6.33 -9.54
CA LEU A 25 -7.93 -7.25 -9.29
C LEU A 25 -7.72 -7.50 -7.79
N LEU A 26 -8.19 -6.61 -6.92
CA LEU A 26 -8.15 -6.79 -5.46
C LEU A 26 -8.90 -8.06 -5.01
N GLN A 27 -9.90 -8.52 -5.78
CA GLN A 27 -10.60 -9.79 -5.52
C GLN A 27 -9.67 -11.00 -5.57
N THR A 28 -8.53 -10.89 -6.26
CA THR A 28 -7.55 -11.99 -6.38
C THR A 28 -6.45 -11.91 -5.32
N VAL A 29 -6.38 -10.83 -4.54
CA VAL A 29 -5.31 -10.62 -3.56
C VAL A 29 -5.73 -11.24 -2.21
N PRO A 30 -4.97 -12.21 -1.66
CA PRO A 30 -5.36 -12.95 -0.46
C PRO A 30 -5.65 -12.09 0.78
N LYS A 31 -5.03 -10.90 0.90
CA LYS A 31 -5.29 -9.94 1.99
C LYS A 31 -6.72 -9.41 2.05
N PHE A 32 -7.45 -9.47 0.94
CA PHE A 32 -8.80 -8.92 0.80
C PHE A 32 -9.87 -10.00 0.63
N GLN A 33 -9.57 -11.25 1.00
CA GLN A 33 -10.49 -12.38 0.87
C GLN A 33 -10.87 -12.97 2.24
N GLY A 34 -12.12 -13.41 2.35
CA GLY A 34 -12.62 -14.23 3.47
C GLY A 34 -12.22 -13.71 4.85
N GLU A 35 -11.67 -14.60 5.67
CA GLU A 35 -11.24 -14.31 7.04
C GLU A 35 -10.06 -13.33 7.10
N ASN A 36 -9.18 -13.29 6.08
CA ASN A 36 -8.08 -12.33 6.04
C ASN A 36 -8.61 -10.90 5.95
N LEU A 37 -9.67 -10.64 5.17
CA LEU A 37 -10.27 -9.32 5.07
C LEU A 37 -10.83 -8.87 6.42
N GLN A 38 -11.58 -9.75 7.11
CA GLN A 38 -12.14 -9.46 8.43
C GLN A 38 -11.04 -9.18 9.45
N HIS A 39 -9.99 -10.01 9.47
CA HIS A 39 -8.83 -9.82 10.34
C HIS A 39 -8.12 -8.49 10.07
N ASN A 40 -7.79 -8.23 8.80
CA ASN A 40 -7.04 -7.04 8.40
C ASN A 40 -7.84 -5.74 8.59
N THR A 41 -9.17 -5.81 8.61
CA THR A 41 -10.03 -4.66 8.94
C THR A 41 -9.77 -4.18 10.36
N SER A 42 -9.59 -5.08 11.33
CA SER A 42 -9.26 -4.67 12.71
C SER A 42 -7.91 -3.96 12.82
N ALA A 43 -6.92 -4.39 12.05
CA ALA A 43 -5.63 -3.71 11.96
C ALA A 43 -5.77 -2.31 11.34
N TYR A 44 -6.62 -2.17 10.33
CA TYR A 44 -6.92 -0.87 9.72
C TYR A 44 -7.61 0.10 10.69
N GLU A 45 -8.61 -0.35 11.46
CA GLU A 45 -9.28 0.52 12.45
C GLU A 45 -8.29 1.08 13.48
N ARG A 46 -7.31 0.29 13.92
CA ARG A 46 -6.24 0.78 14.81
C ARG A 46 -5.40 1.87 14.15
N VAL A 47 -5.00 1.71 12.90
CA VAL A 47 -4.27 2.75 12.14
C VAL A 47 -5.13 4.01 12.00
N LYS A 48 -6.44 3.85 11.78
CA LYS A 48 -7.36 4.97 11.66
C LYS A 48 -7.47 5.74 12.98
N GLU A 49 -7.63 5.06 14.11
CA GLU A 49 -7.64 5.70 15.43
C GLU A 49 -6.33 6.45 15.72
N MET A 50 -5.17 5.87 15.36
CA MET A 50 -3.88 6.56 15.49
C MET A 50 -3.82 7.82 14.61
N ALA A 51 -4.29 7.73 13.37
CA ALA A 51 -4.30 8.86 12.44
C ALA A 51 -5.20 10.00 12.94
N GLU A 52 -6.38 9.66 13.47
CA GLU A 52 -7.31 10.60 14.09
C GLU A 52 -6.67 11.30 15.30
N LYS A 53 -6.05 10.56 16.22
CA LYS A 53 -5.32 11.12 17.38
C LYS A 53 -4.19 12.06 16.94
N LYS A 54 -3.55 11.77 15.82
CA LYS A 54 -2.46 12.57 15.23
C LYS A 54 -2.96 13.78 14.44
N GLY A 55 -4.24 13.84 14.10
CA GLY A 55 -4.81 14.88 13.24
C GLY A 55 -4.41 14.76 11.78
N CYS A 56 -4.18 13.54 11.28
CA CYS A 56 -3.85 13.28 9.87
C CYS A 56 -4.75 12.19 9.28
N THR A 57 -4.73 12.01 7.96
CA THR A 57 -5.47 10.91 7.34
C THR A 57 -4.73 9.57 7.53
N PRO A 58 -5.43 8.42 7.50
CA PRO A 58 -4.76 7.11 7.54
C PRO A 58 -3.74 6.93 6.39
N SER A 59 -4.01 7.52 5.22
CA SER A 59 -3.07 7.52 4.10
C SER A 59 -1.81 8.33 4.39
N GLN A 60 -1.95 9.49 5.02
CA GLN A 60 -0.82 10.30 5.47
C GLN A 60 0.01 9.58 6.53
N LEU A 61 -0.64 8.98 7.54
CA LEU A 61 0.05 8.22 8.57
C LEU A 61 0.86 7.07 7.98
N ALA A 62 0.27 6.31 7.05
CA ALA A 62 0.96 5.20 6.40
C ALA A 62 2.15 5.66 5.56
N LEU A 63 2.03 6.78 4.83
CA LEU A 63 3.13 7.33 4.03
C LEU A 63 4.22 7.95 4.92
N ALA A 64 3.85 8.60 6.02
CA ALA A 64 4.78 9.10 7.03
C ALA A 64 5.59 7.97 7.65
N TRP A 65 4.94 6.85 7.98
CA TRP A 65 5.63 5.65 8.49
C TRP A 65 6.69 5.14 7.52
N VAL A 66 6.39 5.10 6.22
CA VAL A 66 7.37 4.73 5.17
C VAL A 66 8.55 5.71 5.14
N LEU A 67 8.28 7.02 5.20
CA LEU A 67 9.32 8.06 5.23
C LEU A 67 10.23 7.95 6.47
N HIS A 68 9.72 7.45 7.60
CA HIS A 68 10.50 7.30 8.84
C HIS A 68 11.32 6.00 8.91
N GLN A 69 11.30 5.15 7.86
CA GLN A 69 12.08 3.91 7.85
C GLN A 69 13.59 4.12 7.64
N GLY A 70 14.00 5.30 7.16
CA GLY A 70 15.40 5.67 6.97
C GLY A 70 15.56 6.92 6.12
N ASP A 71 16.69 7.61 6.27
CA ASP A 71 17.00 8.83 5.52
C ASP A 71 17.24 8.56 4.01
N ASP A 72 17.45 7.30 3.64
CA ASP A 72 17.61 6.80 2.28
C ASP A 72 16.29 6.32 1.64
N VAL A 73 15.16 6.50 2.33
CA VAL A 73 13.84 6.04 1.86
C VAL A 73 13.03 7.19 1.27
N VAL A 74 12.85 7.17 -0.05
CA VAL A 74 12.00 8.13 -0.77
C VAL A 74 10.83 7.41 -1.46
N PRO A 75 9.62 7.42 -0.89
CA PRO A 75 8.45 6.83 -1.52
C PRO A 75 8.01 7.65 -2.74
N ILE A 76 7.51 6.96 -3.77
CA ILE A 76 7.00 7.55 -5.02
C ILE A 76 5.49 7.30 -5.16
N PRO A 77 4.65 7.94 -4.33
CA PRO A 77 3.20 7.68 -4.35
C PRO A 77 2.57 8.25 -5.63
N GLY A 78 2.00 7.38 -6.45
CA GLY A 78 1.23 7.76 -7.63
C GLY A 78 -0.21 8.15 -7.28
N THR A 79 -0.78 9.10 -8.03
CA THR A 79 -2.19 9.49 -7.93
C THR A 79 -2.66 10.11 -9.24
N THR A 80 -3.96 10.01 -9.53
CA THR A 80 -4.63 10.68 -10.66
C THR A 80 -5.45 11.90 -10.22
N LYS A 81 -5.52 12.18 -8.91
CA LYS A 81 -6.32 13.26 -8.31
C LYS A 81 -5.44 14.23 -7.54
N ILE A 82 -5.74 15.52 -7.63
CA ILE A 82 -4.96 16.58 -6.99
C ILE A 82 -5.13 16.60 -5.47
N GLU A 83 -6.32 16.24 -4.97
CA GLU A 83 -6.60 16.18 -3.53
C GLU A 83 -5.70 15.13 -2.86
N ASN A 84 -5.58 13.97 -3.49
CA ASN A 84 -4.68 12.90 -3.05
C ASN A 84 -3.21 13.30 -3.15
N PHE A 85 -2.83 14.11 -4.16
CA PHE A 85 -1.47 14.64 -4.26
C PHE A 85 -1.16 15.53 -3.06
N ASN A 86 -2.08 16.43 -2.71
CA ASN A 86 -1.95 17.30 -1.54
C ASN A 86 -1.89 16.48 -0.23
N GLU A 87 -2.70 15.44 -0.10
CA GLU A 87 -2.61 14.50 1.03
C GLU A 87 -1.23 13.82 1.10
N ASN A 88 -0.73 13.30 -0.02
CA ASN A 88 0.58 12.64 -0.08
C ASN A 88 1.72 13.60 0.31
N VAL A 89 1.69 14.84 -0.17
CA VAL A 89 2.66 15.88 0.22
C VAL A 89 2.57 16.17 1.72
N GLY A 90 1.35 16.27 2.26
CA GLY A 90 1.13 16.53 3.69
C GLY A 90 1.69 15.44 4.63
N ALA A 91 1.89 14.21 4.14
CA ALA A 91 2.48 13.13 4.93
C ALA A 91 3.92 13.44 5.40
N ALA A 92 4.68 14.25 4.64
CA ALA A 92 6.04 14.63 5.01
C ALA A 92 6.10 15.49 6.29
N SER A 93 5.00 16.15 6.65
CA SER A 93 4.88 16.98 7.85
C SER A 93 4.48 16.17 9.10
N VAL A 94 4.03 14.92 8.93
CA VAL A 94 3.64 14.06 10.06
C VAL A 94 4.90 13.50 10.70
N LYS A 95 5.14 13.82 11.98
CA LYS A 95 6.28 13.33 12.77
C LYS A 95 5.86 12.17 13.65
N LEU A 96 6.52 11.02 13.53
CA LEU A 96 6.22 9.83 14.33
C LEU A 96 7.21 9.70 15.48
N THR A 97 6.69 9.38 16.67
CA THR A 97 7.53 9.02 17.81
C THR A 97 8.00 7.58 17.71
N THR A 98 9.00 7.20 18.51
CA THR A 98 9.50 5.83 18.56
C THR A 98 8.40 4.84 18.97
N GLU A 99 7.50 5.24 19.87
CA GLU A 99 6.38 4.44 20.34
C GLU A 99 5.36 4.22 19.23
N GLU A 100 5.01 5.27 18.49
CA GLU A 100 4.09 5.19 17.35
C GLU A 100 4.67 4.33 16.22
N MET A 101 5.98 4.45 15.96
CA MET A 101 6.69 3.59 15.01
C MET A 101 6.59 2.11 15.43
N ALA A 102 6.84 1.80 16.71
CA ALA A 102 6.75 0.44 17.23
C ALA A 102 5.31 -0.11 17.19
N GLU A 103 4.31 0.73 17.46
CA GLU A 103 2.91 0.36 17.34
C GLU A 103 2.53 0.05 15.87
N LEU A 104 2.96 0.88 14.92
CA LEU A 104 2.72 0.67 13.50
C LEU A 104 3.40 -0.60 12.97
N GLU A 105 4.62 -0.90 13.40
CA GLU A 105 5.31 -2.17 13.10
C GLU A 105 4.53 -3.37 13.65
N THR A 106 4.03 -3.25 14.89
CA THR A 106 3.20 -4.30 15.50
C THR A 106 1.93 -4.52 14.69
N ILE A 107 1.21 -3.45 14.32
CA ILE A 107 0.01 -3.54 13.48
C ILE A 107 0.35 -4.17 12.12
N ALA A 108 1.46 -3.76 11.50
CA ALA A 108 1.88 -4.28 10.20
C ALA A 108 2.16 -5.79 10.23
N SER A 109 2.70 -6.30 11.33
CA SER A 109 2.98 -7.72 11.53
C SER A 109 1.72 -8.60 11.65
N LEU A 110 0.57 -8.01 11.99
CA LEU A 110 -0.70 -8.74 12.13
C LEU A 110 -1.38 -9.04 10.78
N ILE A 111 -0.96 -8.39 9.69
CA ILE A 111 -1.64 -8.55 8.40
C ILE A 111 -1.51 -9.98 7.86
N LYS A 112 -2.65 -10.59 7.56
CA LYS A 112 -2.75 -11.93 6.99
C LYS A 112 -3.00 -11.90 5.48
N GLY A 113 -2.44 -12.88 4.79
CA GLY A 113 -2.57 -13.05 3.35
C GLY A 113 -1.39 -12.47 2.56
N GLU A 114 -1.02 -13.17 1.49
CA GLU A 114 0.06 -12.74 0.59
C GLU A 114 -0.30 -11.49 -0.20
N ARG A 115 0.73 -10.75 -0.64
CA ARG A 115 0.57 -9.53 -1.46
C ARG A 115 0.04 -9.83 -2.86
N TYR A 116 0.41 -10.97 -3.43
CA TYR A 116 0.03 -11.40 -4.76
C TYR A 116 -0.62 -12.78 -4.66
N SER A 117 -1.54 -13.10 -5.56
CA SER A 117 -1.90 -14.50 -5.78
C SER A 117 -0.77 -15.22 -6.51
N GLY A 118 -0.59 -16.51 -6.25
CA GLY A 118 0.42 -17.32 -6.93
C GLY A 118 0.29 -17.33 -8.46
N ASP A 119 -0.91 -17.07 -8.99
CA ASP A 119 -1.13 -16.99 -10.44
C ASP A 119 -0.77 -15.64 -11.05
N PHE A 120 -0.80 -14.53 -10.30
CA PHE A 120 -0.35 -13.23 -10.80
C PHE A 120 1.15 -13.26 -11.17
N LEU A 121 1.98 -13.89 -10.32
CA LEU A 121 3.42 -14.03 -10.57
C LEU A 121 3.73 -14.85 -11.83
N LYS A 122 2.85 -15.79 -12.22
CA LYS A 122 3.02 -16.61 -13.42
C LYS A 122 2.68 -15.86 -14.72
N GLN A 123 1.85 -14.82 -14.67
CA GLN A 123 1.39 -14.10 -15.87
C GLN A 123 2.38 -13.03 -16.36
N SER A 124 3.24 -12.51 -15.48
CA SER A 124 4.11 -11.37 -15.77
C SER A 124 5.09 -11.60 -16.94
N TRP A 125 5.55 -12.84 -17.13
CA TRP A 125 6.48 -13.20 -18.20
C TRP A 125 5.79 -13.83 -19.43
N LYS A 126 4.54 -14.28 -19.28
CA LYS A 126 3.79 -14.97 -20.36
C LYS A 126 3.59 -14.10 -21.59
N PHE A 127 3.53 -12.78 -21.41
CA PHE A 127 3.33 -11.79 -22.47
C PHE A 127 4.49 -10.79 -22.58
N ALA A 128 5.62 -11.07 -21.91
CA ALA A 128 6.82 -10.22 -21.96
C ALA A 128 7.61 -10.45 -23.25
N THR A 129 6.94 -10.40 -24.40
CA THR A 129 7.57 -10.47 -25.71
C THR A 129 7.90 -9.08 -26.20
N THR A 130 9.10 -8.89 -26.75
CA THR A 130 9.49 -7.63 -27.40
C THR A 130 9.13 -7.72 -28.89
N PRO A 131 8.42 -6.74 -29.48
CA PRO A 131 8.17 -6.72 -30.91
C PRO A 131 9.50 -6.82 -31.67
N PRO A 132 9.58 -7.64 -32.74
CA PRO A 132 10.83 -7.81 -33.47
C PRO A 132 11.20 -6.49 -34.16
N LEU A 133 12.51 -6.26 -34.37
CA LEU A 133 13.01 -5.05 -35.03
C LEU A 133 12.38 -4.84 -36.42
N SER A 134 11.99 -5.92 -37.10
CA SER A 134 11.26 -5.88 -38.38
C SER A 134 9.88 -5.23 -38.32
N SER A 135 9.29 -5.10 -37.13
CA SER A 135 8.01 -4.41 -36.91
C SER A 135 8.15 -2.90 -36.67
N TRP A 136 9.38 -2.40 -36.52
CA TRP A 136 9.63 -0.98 -36.32
C TRP A 136 9.48 -0.21 -37.64
N LYS A 137 8.69 0.87 -37.62
CA LYS A 137 8.52 1.80 -38.74
C LYS A 137 9.12 3.15 -38.35
N PRO A 138 10.06 3.71 -39.14
CA PRO A 138 10.54 5.07 -38.90
C PRO A 138 9.40 6.08 -39.12
N SER A 139 9.39 7.13 -38.29
CA SER A 139 8.47 8.28 -38.35
C SER A 139 8.87 9.29 -39.40
#